data_AF-A0A6S6PJH3-F1
#
_entry.id   AF-A0A6S6PJH3-F1
#
_cell.length_a   1.000
_cell.length_b   1.000
_cell.length_c   1.000
_cell.angle_alpha   90.00
_cell.angle_beta   90.00
_cell.angle_gamma   90.00
#
_symmetry.space_group_name_H-M   'P 1'
#
loop_
_entity.id
_entity.type
_entity.pdbx_description
1 polymer ?
#
loop_
_entity_poly.entity_id
_entity_poly.type
_entity_poly.pdbx_seq_one_letter_code
_entity_poly.pdbx_strand_id
1 'polypeptide(L)'
;MRYIAYQKNSRYGTRPLVVLNKLGKPGTLSLKEVTDGLGRTPDVVIPFLPRVINECEISGYPAARSKNSFSSAISILVQEAASVAMERKQSRVGKIRNKIESLFSRWQS
;
A
#
# COMPACT_ATOMS: atom_id res chain seq x y z
N MET A 1 3.04 16.87 8.49
CA MET A 1 2.27 15.68 8.05
C MET A 1 2.51 15.51 6.56
N ARG A 2 3.12 14.40 6.10
CA ARG A 2 3.28 14.15 4.65
C ARG A 2 2.26 13.08 4.26
N TYR A 3 1.13 13.53 3.75
CA TYR A 3 0.09 12.69 3.16
C TYR A 3 0.46 12.46 1.69
N ILE A 4 0.55 11.22 1.23
CA ILE A 4 0.55 10.94 -0.21
C ILE A 4 -0.93 10.85 -0.58
N ALA A 5 -1.47 11.94 -1.11
CA ALA A 5 -2.87 12.07 -1.44
C ALA A 5 -3.28 11.03 -2.51
N TYR A 6 -4.37 10.34 -2.24
CA TYR A 6 -5.08 9.48 -3.16
C TYR A 6 -5.68 10.33 -4.30
N GLN A 7 -5.08 10.30 -5.49
CA GLN A 7 -5.81 10.67 -6.70
C GLN A 7 -6.64 9.46 -7.15
N LYS A 8 -7.97 9.60 -7.11
CA LYS A 8 -8.92 8.70 -7.78
C LYS A 8 -8.73 8.83 -9.29
N ASN A 9 -7.72 8.18 -9.84
CA ASN A 9 -7.47 8.17 -11.28
C ASN A 9 -7.91 6.82 -11.84
N SER A 10 -9.06 6.81 -12.53
CA SER A 10 -9.65 5.62 -13.17
C SER A 10 -8.77 5.00 -14.26
N ARG A 11 -7.63 5.63 -14.59
CA ARG A 11 -6.64 5.10 -15.54
C ARG A 11 -5.77 3.97 -14.96
N TYR A 12 -5.71 3.82 -13.64
CA TYR A 12 -5.02 2.72 -12.98
C TYR A 12 -6.08 1.72 -12.49
N GLY A 13 -6.32 0.65 -13.24
CA GLY A 13 -7.30 -0.40 -12.92
C GLY A 13 -6.96 -1.27 -11.69
N THR A 14 -6.24 -0.73 -10.70
CA THR A 14 -5.87 -1.43 -9.47
C THR A 14 -6.03 -0.47 -8.30
N ARG A 15 -6.75 -0.90 -7.25
CA ARG A 15 -6.95 -0.15 -6.02
C ARG A 15 -5.59 0.26 -5.40
N PRO A 16 -5.34 1.54 -5.12
CA PRO A 16 -4.09 1.94 -4.48
C PRO A 16 -4.05 1.52 -3.02
N LEU A 17 -2.86 1.08 -2.60
CA LEU A 17 -2.55 0.73 -1.22
C LEU A 17 -2.33 2.00 -0.39
N VAL A 18 -3.09 2.16 0.69
CA VAL A 18 -3.04 3.32 1.58
C VAL A 18 -2.40 2.93 2.90
N VAL A 19 -1.29 3.61 3.22
CA VAL A 19 -0.51 3.37 4.43
C VAL A 19 -0.60 4.58 5.34
N LEU A 20 -1.14 4.40 6.55
CA LEU A 20 -1.11 5.40 7.61
C LEU A 20 0.17 5.24 8.42
N ASN A 21 1.07 6.21 8.31
CA ASN A 21 2.35 6.18 9.01
C ASN A 21 2.33 7.01 10.29
N LYS A 22 3.03 6.54 11.32
CA LYS A 22 3.22 7.19 12.63
C LYS A 22 1.89 7.40 13.40
N LEU A 23 1.01 6.40 13.40
CA LEU A 23 -0.20 6.45 14.24
C LEU A 23 0.19 6.51 15.73
N GLY A 24 -0.50 7.37 16.49
CA GLY A 24 -0.22 7.58 17.92
C GLY A 24 0.83 8.65 18.19
N LYS A 25 1.29 9.39 17.17
CA LYS A 25 2.14 10.56 17.39
C LYS A 25 1.33 11.67 18.10
N PRO A 26 1.87 12.31 19.16
CA PRO A 26 1.18 13.42 19.83
C PRO A 26 0.82 14.55 18.85
N GLY A 27 -0.38 15.11 19.00
CA GLY A 27 -0.89 16.19 18.13
C GLY A 27 -1.28 15.73 16.73
N THR A 28 -1.57 14.44 16.53
CA THR A 28 -2.01 13.89 15.25
C THR A 28 -3.43 13.33 15.32
N LEU A 29 -4.06 13.19 14.15
CA LEU A 29 -5.40 12.62 14.03
C LEU A 29 -5.43 11.18 14.57
N SER A 30 -6.53 10.84 15.23
CA SER A 30 -6.87 9.48 15.60
C SER A 30 -7.15 8.63 14.35
N LEU A 31 -7.08 7.31 14.50
CA LEU A 31 -7.42 6.37 13.42
C LEU A 31 -8.87 6.58 12.93
N LYS A 32 -9.79 6.93 13.84
CA LYS A 32 -11.18 7.20 13.52
C LYS A 32 -11.31 8.43 12.62
N GLU A 33 -10.72 9.55 12.99
CA GLU A 33 -10.76 10.78 12.19
C GLU A 33 -10.10 10.59 10.81
N VAL A 34 -9.01 9.82 10.75
CA VAL A 34 -8.38 9.46 9.47
C VAL A 34 -9.30 8.60 8.61
N THR A 35 -9.97 7.61 9.21
CA THR A 35 -10.91 6.72 8.51
C THR A 35 -12.12 7.49 7.99
N ASP A 36 -12.69 8.35 8.84
CA ASP A 36 -13.83 9.22 8.51
C ASP A 36 -13.45 10.17 7.36
N GLY A 37 -12.26 10.78 7.42
CA GLY A 37 -11.78 11.69 6.36
C GLY A 37 -11.41 11.00 5.04
N LEU A 38 -10.98 9.73 5.08
CA LEU A 38 -10.67 8.94 3.89
C LEU A 38 -11.90 8.25 3.29
N GLY A 39 -13.00 8.13 4.05
CA GLY A 39 -14.16 7.32 3.69
C GLY A 39 -13.86 5.82 3.58
N ARG A 40 -12.70 5.38 4.09
CA ARG A 40 -12.25 3.98 4.16
C ARG A 40 -11.19 3.82 5.22
N THR A 41 -11.03 2.60 5.72
CA THR A 41 -9.89 2.26 6.57
C THR A 41 -8.59 2.24 5.76
N PRO A 42 -7.48 2.75 6.31
CA PRO A 42 -6.14 2.50 5.77
C PRO A 42 -5.86 1.00 5.71
N ASP A 43 -5.15 0.55 4.68
CA ASP A 43 -4.80 -0.87 4.53
C ASP A 43 -3.73 -1.31 5.53
N VAL A 44 -2.80 -0.39 5.81
CA VAL A 44 -1.68 -0.64 6.71
C VAL A 44 -1.52 0.54 7.64
N VAL A 45 -1.30 0.24 8.92
CA VAL A 45 -1.04 1.23 9.95
C VAL A 45 0.34 0.96 10.54
N ILE A 46 1.24 1.95 10.46
CA ILE A 46 2.57 1.89 11.05
C ILE A 46 2.56 2.70 12.35
N PRO A 47 2.88 2.08 13.51
CA PRO A 47 2.86 2.76 14.80
C PRO A 47 3.98 3.78 14.94
N PHE A 48 3.74 4.84 15.71
CA PHE A 48 4.77 5.80 16.09
C PHE A 48 5.66 5.24 17.21
N LEU A 49 6.85 4.75 16.85
CA LEU A 49 7.84 4.23 17.80
C LEU A 49 9.14 5.05 17.73
N PRO A 50 9.16 6.31 18.24
CA PRO A 50 10.29 7.22 18.04
C PRO A 50 11.60 6.67 18.60
N ARG A 51 11.57 6.02 19.77
CA ARG A 51 12.77 5.45 20.39
C ARG A 51 13.41 4.37 19.52
N VAL A 52 12.62 3.37 19.12
CA VAL A 52 13.07 2.27 18.26
C VAL A 52 13.59 2.80 16.94
N ILE A 53 12.87 3.72 16.31
CA ILE A 53 13.28 4.27 15.01
C ILE A 53 14.58 5.06 15.13
N ASN A 54 14.74 5.88 16.17
CA ASN A 54 15.98 6.63 16.39
C ASN A 54 17.17 5.69 16.65
N GLU A 55 17.00 4.67 17.51
CA GLU A 55 18.05 3.68 17.79
C GLU A 55 18.48 2.94 16.51
N CYS A 56 17.51 2.54 15.67
CA CYS A 56 17.76 1.88 14.39
C CYS A 56 18.39 2.81 13.35
N GLU A 57 18.01 4.10 13.32
CA GLU A 57 18.57 5.10 12.41
C GLU A 57 20.04 5.38 12.75
N ILE A 58 20.36 5.54 14.04
CA ILE A 58 21.74 5.76 14.52
C ILE A 58 22.61 4.53 14.27
N SER A 59 22.11 3.34 14.56
CA SER A 59 22.87 2.09 14.44
C SER A 59 23.02 1.59 13.00
N GLY A 60 22.26 2.14 12.05
CA GLY A 60 22.22 1.68 10.67
C GLY A 60 21.49 0.34 10.47
N TYR A 61 20.90 -0.23 11.53
CA TYR A 61 20.16 -1.48 11.45
C TYR A 61 18.68 -1.23 11.15
N PRO A 62 18.08 -1.86 10.11
CA PRO A 62 16.68 -1.63 9.78
C PRO A 62 15.73 -2.01 10.91
N ALA A 63 14.85 -1.08 11.31
CA ALA A 63 13.85 -1.31 12.36
C ALA A 63 12.89 -2.48 12.08
N ALA A 64 12.73 -2.84 10.81
CA ALA A 64 11.94 -4.00 10.39
C ALA A 64 12.55 -5.35 10.83
N ARG A 65 13.85 -5.41 11.14
CA ARG A 65 14.51 -6.63 11.65
C ARG A 65 14.30 -6.84 13.15
N SER A 66 13.91 -5.80 13.88
CA SER A 66 13.63 -5.86 15.32
C SER A 66 12.29 -6.55 15.58
N LYS A 67 12.20 -7.45 16.58
CA LYS A 67 10.95 -8.14 16.93
C LYS A 67 10.00 -7.21 17.71
N ASN A 68 9.36 -6.28 17.02
CA ASN A 68 8.43 -5.30 17.59
C ASN A 68 7.24 -5.03 16.67
N SER A 69 6.30 -4.19 17.13
CA SER A 69 5.09 -3.85 16.37
C SER A 69 5.37 -3.12 15.05
N PHE A 70 6.52 -2.47 14.89
CA PHE A 70 6.92 -1.89 13.61
C PHE A 70 7.24 -2.99 12.59
N SER A 71 7.99 -4.03 12.97
CA SER A 71 8.27 -5.17 12.09
C SER A 71 6.99 -5.93 11.67
N SER A 72 6.03 -6.09 12.59
CA SER A 72 4.71 -6.65 12.26
C SER A 72 3.97 -5.79 11.23
N ALA A 73 3.95 -4.47 11.40
CA ALA A 73 3.32 -3.55 10.44
C ALA A 73 3.99 -3.58 9.05
N ILE A 74 5.33 -3.72 9.01
CA ILE A 74 6.06 -3.87 7.75
C ILE A 74 5.76 -5.22 7.08
N SER A 75 5.62 -6.31 7.85
CA SER A 75 5.23 -7.61 7.30
C SER A 75 3.86 -7.55 6.61
N ILE A 76 2.89 -6.88 7.26
CA ILE A 76 1.56 -6.63 6.66
C ILE A 76 1.69 -5.79 5.39
N LEU A 77 2.51 -4.73 5.41
CA LEU A 77 2.78 -3.91 4.23
C LEU A 77 3.33 -4.72 3.05
N VAL A 78 4.26 -5.63 3.32
CA VAL A 78 4.85 -6.51 2.30
C VAL A 78 3.77 -7.42 1.71
N GLN A 79 2.92 -8.01 2.54
CA GLN A 79 1.83 -8.88 2.09
C GLN A 79 0.84 -8.13 1.19
N GLU A 80 0.39 -6.95 1.62
CA GLU A 80 -0.54 -6.12 0.85
C GLU A 80 0.08 -5.63 -0.47
N ALA A 81 1.35 -5.20 -0.44
CA ALA A 81 2.06 -4.78 -1.65
C ALA A 81 2.23 -5.94 -2.65
N ALA A 82 2.51 -7.15 -2.17
CA ALA A 82 2.60 -8.34 -3.00
C ALA A 82 1.26 -8.68 -3.67
N SER A 83 0.15 -8.61 -2.91
CA SER A 83 -1.20 -8.83 -3.42
C SER A 83 -1.54 -7.86 -4.57
N VAL A 84 -1.31 -6.56 -4.36
CA VAL A 84 -1.54 -5.52 -5.39
C VAL A 84 -0.64 -5.74 -6.63
N ALA A 85 0.59 -6.20 -6.45
CA ALA A 85 1.49 -6.51 -7.56
C ALA A 85 0.99 -7.71 -8.40
N MET A 86 0.43 -8.73 -7.76
CA MET A 86 -0.15 -9.89 -8.45
C MET A 86 -1.38 -9.51 -9.28
N GLU A 87 -2.27 -8.68 -8.75
CA GLU A 87 -3.45 -8.18 -9.47
C GLU A 87 -3.06 -7.39 -10.73
N ARG A 88 -2.01 -6.57 -10.65
CA ARG A 88 -1.45 -5.87 -11.82
C ARG A 88 -0.89 -6.82 -12.89
N LYS A 89 -0.29 -7.94 -12.48
CA LYS A 89 0.25 -8.94 -13.42
C LYS A 89 -0.89 -9.66 -14.15
N GLN A 90 -1.92 -10.08 -13.41
CA GLN A 90 -3.07 -10.80 -13.98
C GLN A 90 -3.88 -9.95 -14.97
N SER A 91 -4.10 -8.67 -14.63
CA SER A 91 -4.78 -7.72 -15.53
C SER A 91 -4.02 -7.45 -16.84
N ARG A 92 -2.67 -7.48 -16.83
CA ARG A 92 -1.87 -7.39 -18.07
C ARG A 92 -2.03 -8.63 -18.96
N VAL A 93 -2.00 -9.83 -18.37
CA VAL A 93 -2.16 -11.08 -19.13
C VAL A 93 -3.53 -11.16 -19.80
N GLY A 94 -4.60 -10.76 -19.09
CA GLY A 94 -5.95 -10.71 -19.66
C GLY A 94 -6.08 -9.75 -20.86
N LYS A 95 -5.45 -8.58 -20.80
CA LYS A 95 -5.45 -7.62 -21.92
C LYS A 95 -4.77 -8.17 -23.17
N ILE A 96 -3.68 -8.93 -23.02
CA ILE A 96 -2.96 -9.54 -24.14
C ILE A 96 -3.83 -10.61 -24.81
N ARG A 97 -4.48 -11.48 -24.01
CA ARG A 97 -5.39 -12.52 -24.53
C ARG A 97 -6.54 -11.92 -25.33
N ASN A 98 -7.24 -10.94 -24.77
CA ASN A 98 -8.36 -10.28 -25.46
C ASN A 98 -7.91 -9.56 -26.75
N LYS A 99 -6.71 -8.97 -26.76
CA LYS A 99 -6.14 -8.35 -27.96
C LYS A 99 -5.84 -9.38 -29.05
N ILE A 100 -5.33 -10.55 -28.69
CA ILE A 100 -5.07 -11.64 -29.63
C ILE A 100 -6.41 -12.16 -30.20
N GLU A 101 -7.39 -12.44 -29.35
CA GLU A 101 -8.72 -12.92 -29.77
C GLU A 101 -9.41 -11.93 -30.73
N SER A 102 -9.43 -10.65 -30.40
CA SER A 102 -10.01 -9.61 -31.28
C SER A 102 -9.30 -9.46 -32.62
N LEU A 103 -7.99 -9.72 -32.70
CA LEU A 103 -7.27 -9.72 -33.98
C LEU A 103 -7.61 -10.95 -34.82
N PHE A 104 -7.78 -12.12 -34.20
CA PHE A 104 -8.22 -13.34 -34.89
C PHE A 104 -9.67 -13.23 -35.39
N SER A 105 -10.59 -12.71 -34.56
CA SER A 105 -11.98 -12.49 -35.00
C SER A 105 -12.09 -11.52 -36.17
N ARG A 106 -11.17 -10.55 -36.28
CA ARG A 106 -11.14 -9.59 -37.38
C ARG A 106 -10.55 -10.15 -38.69
N TRP A 107 -9.93 -11.32 -38.66
CA TRP A 107 -9.37 -11.99 -39.85
C TRP A 107 -10.33 -13.04 -40.44
N GLN A 108 -11.39 -13.41 -39.70
CA GLN A 108 -12.42 -14.37 -40.12
C GLN A 108 -13.72 -13.71 -40.62
N SER A 109 -13.80 -12.38 -40.68
CA SER A 109 -14.85 -11.60 -41.38
C SER A 109 -14.26 -10.91 -42.60
#